data_AF-A0A9J6DPA1-F1
#
_entry.id   AF-A0A9J6DPA1-F1
#
_cell.length_a   1.000
_cell.length_b   1.000
_cell.length_c   1.000
_cell.angle_alpha   90.00
_cell.angle_beta   90.00
_cell.angle_gamma   90.00
#
_symmetry.space_group_name_H-M   'P 1'
#
loop_
_entity.id
_entity.type
_entity.pdbx_description
1 polymer ?
#
loop_
_entity_poly.entity_id
_entity_poly.type
_entity_poly.pdbx_seq_one_letter_code
_entity_poly.pdbx_strand_id
1 'polypeptide(L)'
;MTMAYMRSRSAYASTDHGAGTTRCLCPAAFSGPGCLDDVDECLLRKPCGRFSVCINLYGSFRCDCMPGFQRHAHLCVREVSCEEGPCLNGGTCVTRDDLTDVCYCKIGFTGRLCETGALQDFLSMVRKRCRL
;
A
#
# COMPACT_ATOMS: atom_id res chain seq x y z
N MET A 1 -15.90 -30.25 10.01
CA MET A 1 -15.15 -29.40 9.06
C MET A 1 -15.80 -28.02 9.05
N THR A 2 -15.48 -27.22 10.07
CA THR A 2 -14.60 -26.01 10.00
C THR A 2 -15.40 -24.74 9.65
N MET A 3 -15.64 -23.94 10.69
CA MET A 3 -16.16 -22.58 10.63
C MET A 3 -15.11 -21.60 10.07
N ALA A 4 -15.62 -20.44 9.61
CA ALA A 4 -14.92 -19.18 9.30
C ALA A 4 -14.63 -18.92 7.81
N TYR A 5 -15.58 -18.29 7.09
CA TYR A 5 -15.37 -17.12 6.20
C TYR A 5 -16.71 -16.65 5.56
N MET A 6 -17.78 -16.44 6.34
CA MET A 6 -18.94 -15.68 5.84
C MET A 6 -18.75 -14.18 6.11
N ARG A 7 -17.87 -13.51 5.34
CA ARG A 7 -17.88 -12.04 5.29
C ARG A 7 -18.92 -11.60 4.26
N SER A 8 -20.16 -11.51 4.74
CA SER A 8 -21.28 -10.69 4.23
C SER A 8 -21.37 -10.46 2.71
N ARG A 9 -21.97 -11.40 1.98
CA ARG A 9 -22.45 -11.24 0.58
C ARG A 9 -23.76 -10.43 0.48
N SER A 10 -24.07 -9.62 1.48
CA SER A 10 -25.41 -9.06 1.63
C SER A 10 -25.55 -7.78 0.82
N ALA A 11 -26.12 -7.90 -0.38
CA ALA A 11 -26.71 -6.78 -1.11
C ALA A 11 -27.82 -6.18 -0.25
N TYR A 12 -27.83 -4.86 -0.07
CA TYR A 12 -28.93 -4.17 0.61
C TYR A 12 -29.66 -3.28 -0.39
N ALA A 13 -30.99 -3.31 -0.31
CA ALA A 13 -31.85 -2.48 -1.12
C ALA A 13 -31.74 -1.02 -0.66
N SER A 14 -31.46 -0.12 -1.59
CA SER A 14 -31.60 1.32 -1.39
C SER A 14 -32.70 1.86 -2.29
N THR A 15 -33.60 2.63 -1.71
CA THR A 15 -34.59 3.42 -2.44
C THR A 15 -34.04 4.83 -2.64
N ASP A 16 -33.90 5.24 -3.90
CA ASP A 16 -33.56 6.63 -4.22
C ASP A 16 -34.75 7.54 -3.85
N HIS A 17 -34.50 8.60 -3.08
CA HIS A 17 -35.52 9.53 -2.61
C HIS A 17 -35.99 10.47 -3.75
N GLY A 18 -36.57 9.91 -4.82
CA GLY A 18 -37.11 10.72 -5.91
C GLY A 18 -37.59 9.96 -7.15
N ALA A 19 -37.19 8.70 -7.34
CA ALA A 19 -37.65 7.86 -8.43
C ALA A 19 -37.79 6.42 -7.92
N GLY A 20 -38.92 5.76 -8.15
CA GLY A 20 -39.26 4.44 -7.59
C GLY A 20 -38.40 3.25 -8.03
N THR A 21 -37.12 3.43 -8.34
CA THR A 21 -36.17 2.39 -8.69
C THR A 21 -35.38 1.94 -7.47
N THR A 22 -35.61 0.70 -7.04
CA THR A 22 -34.81 0.04 -5.98
C THR A 22 -33.49 -0.42 -6.59
N ARG A 23 -32.36 0.10 -6.10
CA ARG A 23 -31.02 -0.34 -6.53
C ARG A 23 -30.34 -1.12 -5.43
N CYS A 24 -29.63 -2.19 -5.79
CA CYS A 24 -28.78 -2.93 -4.85
C CYS A 24 -27.50 -2.14 -4.59
N LEU A 25 -27.19 -1.88 -3.33
CA LEU A 25 -25.87 -1.40 -2.94
C LEU A 25 -24.99 -2.60 -2.63
N CYS A 26 -23.87 -2.69 -3.33
CA CYS A 26 -22.91 -3.77 -3.19
C CYS A 26 -21.77 -3.38 -2.26
N PRO A 27 -21.21 -4.34 -1.50
CA PRO A 27 -19.92 -4.16 -0.86
C PRO A 27 -18.84 -3.80 -1.91
N ALA A 28 -17.78 -3.11 -1.50
CA ALA A 28 -16.80 -2.55 -2.42
C ALA A 28 -16.12 -3.56 -3.37
N ALA A 29 -16.06 -4.84 -2.98
CA ALA A 29 -15.46 -5.91 -3.77
C ALA A 29 -16.45 -6.65 -4.69
N PHE A 30 -17.71 -6.22 -4.76
CA PHE A 30 -18.74 -6.88 -5.56
C PHE A 30 -19.56 -5.90 -6.39
N SER A 31 -20.12 -6.39 -7.49
CA SER A 31 -20.91 -5.62 -8.43
C SER A 31 -22.03 -6.46 -9.07
N GLY A 32 -22.75 -5.85 -10.01
CA GLY A 32 -23.81 -6.51 -10.75
C GLY A 32 -25.13 -6.70 -9.98
N PRO A 33 -26.16 -7.27 -10.65
CA PRO A 33 -27.44 -7.56 -10.03
C PRO A 33 -27.26 -8.53 -8.84
N GLY A 34 -27.68 -8.10 -7.65
CA GLY A 34 -27.56 -8.92 -6.44
C GLY A 34 -26.14 -9.06 -5.88
N CYS A 35 -25.17 -8.28 -6.37
CA CYS A 35 -23.79 -8.25 -5.86
C CYS A 35 -23.06 -9.61 -5.94
N LEU A 36 -23.27 -10.31 -7.05
CA LEU A 36 -22.71 -11.62 -7.32
C LEU A 36 -21.42 -11.57 -8.14
N ASP A 37 -21.18 -10.48 -8.85
CA ASP A 37 -20.01 -10.31 -9.70
C ASP A 37 -18.83 -9.81 -8.86
N ASP A 38 -17.71 -10.52 -8.93
CA ASP A 38 -16.45 -10.12 -8.31
C ASP A 38 -15.87 -8.88 -9.01
N VAL A 39 -15.43 -7.89 -8.24
CA VAL A 39 -14.76 -6.72 -8.79
C VAL A 39 -13.29 -7.02 -8.94
N ASP A 40 -12.75 -6.91 -10.16
CA ASP A 40 -11.31 -7.03 -10.37
C ASP A 40 -10.57 -5.79 -9.84
N GLU A 41 -10.06 -5.87 -8.61
CA GLU A 41 -9.37 -4.73 -8.01
C GLU A 41 -8.01 -4.45 -8.66
N CYS A 42 -7.45 -5.39 -9.44
CA CYS A 42 -6.20 -5.15 -10.18
C CYS A 42 -6.39 -4.15 -11.33
N LEU A 43 -7.60 -4.03 -11.86
CA LEU A 43 -7.95 -3.00 -12.85
C LEU A 43 -8.23 -1.64 -12.20
N LEU A 44 -8.44 -1.60 -10.89
CA LEU A 44 -8.74 -0.39 -10.14
C LEU A 44 -7.47 0.28 -9.62
N ARG A 45 -7.08 1.42 -10.22
CA ARG A 45 -5.99 2.29 -9.74
C ARG A 45 -4.61 1.62 -9.57
N LYS A 46 -4.36 0.45 -10.16
CA LYS A 46 -3.10 -0.31 -10.05
C LYS A 46 -2.64 -0.40 -8.58
N PRO A 47 -3.35 -1.18 -7.75
CA PRO A 47 -3.17 -1.13 -6.31
C PRO A 47 -1.82 -1.71 -5.86
N CYS A 48 -1.23 -2.55 -6.73
CA CYS A 48 0.08 -3.13 -6.56
C CYS A 48 1.15 -2.23 -7.19
N GLY A 49 2.18 -1.89 -6.42
CA GLY A 49 3.27 -1.02 -6.87
C GLY A 49 4.06 -1.58 -8.08
N ARG A 50 4.99 -0.79 -8.62
CA ARG A 50 5.74 -1.10 -9.85
C ARG A 50 6.47 -2.47 -9.85
N PHE A 51 6.84 -2.97 -8.68
CA PHE A 51 7.68 -4.18 -8.54
C PHE A 51 6.90 -5.46 -8.25
N SER A 52 5.68 -5.55 -8.78
CA SER A 52 4.75 -6.63 -8.45
C SER A 52 3.78 -6.93 -9.56
N VAL A 53 3.22 -8.13 -9.50
CA VAL A 53 2.09 -8.57 -10.32
C VAL A 53 0.85 -8.56 -9.43
N CYS A 54 -0.20 -7.87 -9.86
CA CYS A 54 -1.48 -7.93 -9.17
C CYS A 54 -2.24 -9.18 -9.59
N ILE A 55 -2.75 -9.91 -8.61
CA ILE A 55 -3.57 -11.10 -8.76
C ILE A 55 -4.94 -10.82 -8.17
N ASN A 56 -5.97 -10.85 -9.02
CA ASN A 56 -7.35 -10.73 -8.57
C ASN A 56 -7.77 -12.01 -7.81
N LEU A 57 -8.45 -11.84 -6.69
CA LEU A 57 -8.98 -12.93 -5.88
C LEU A 57 -10.46 -12.65 -5.60
N TYR A 58 -11.21 -13.68 -5.25
CA TYR A 58 -12.62 -13.46 -4.93
C TYR A 58 -12.78 -12.60 -3.68
N GLY A 59 -13.36 -11.40 -3.84
CA GLY A 59 -13.59 -10.39 -2.81
C GLY A 59 -12.33 -9.68 -2.29
N SER A 60 -11.20 -9.78 -3.00
CA SER A 60 -9.94 -9.09 -2.63
C SER A 60 -8.87 -9.20 -3.73
N PHE A 61 -7.70 -8.61 -3.52
CA PHE A 61 -6.54 -8.82 -4.40
C PHE A 61 -5.27 -9.12 -3.61
N ARG A 62 -4.27 -9.67 -4.31
CA ARG A 62 -2.92 -9.91 -3.80
C ARG A 62 -1.89 -9.30 -4.75
N CYS A 63 -0.81 -8.76 -4.18
CA CYS A 63 0.37 -8.34 -4.93
C CYS A 63 1.48 -9.39 -4.75
N ASP A 64 1.84 -10.07 -5.83
CA ASP A 64 2.97 -11.00 -5.86
C ASP A 64 4.23 -10.24 -6.30
N CYS A 65 5.24 -10.21 -5.43
CA CYS A 65 6.45 -9.45 -5.67
C CYS A 65 7.35 -10.15 -6.69
N MET A 66 7.99 -9.35 -7.55
CA MET A 66 9.04 -9.87 -8.44
C MET A 66 10.24 -10.39 -7.62
N PRO A 67 11.05 -11.32 -8.16
CA PRO A 67 12.24 -11.81 -7.47
C PRO A 67 13.14 -10.67 -6.95
N GLY A 68 13.59 -10.77 -5.70
CA GLY A 68 14.38 -9.73 -5.01
C GLY A 68 13.56 -8.61 -4.35
N PHE A 69 12.23 -8.71 -4.38
CA PHE A 69 11.33 -7.81 -3.65
C PHE A 69 10.48 -8.60 -2.65
N GLN A 70 10.25 -8.01 -1.49
CA GLN A 70 9.39 -8.54 -0.45
C GLN A 70 8.12 -7.71 -0.27
N ARG A 71 7.05 -8.39 0.15
CA ARG A 71 5.74 -7.80 0.34
C ARG A 71 5.68 -7.06 1.68
N HIS A 72 5.45 -5.75 1.62
CA HIS A 72 5.08 -4.91 2.75
C HIS A 72 3.70 -4.30 2.47
N ALA A 73 2.67 -4.82 3.17
CA ALA A 73 1.26 -4.55 2.89
C ALA A 73 0.89 -4.89 1.43
N HIS A 74 0.53 -3.89 0.61
CA HIS A 74 0.19 -4.01 -0.82
C HIS A 74 1.33 -3.53 -1.73
N LEU A 75 2.51 -3.25 -1.16
CA LEU A 75 3.67 -2.80 -1.90
C LEU A 75 4.78 -3.86 -1.87
N CYS A 76 5.55 -3.89 -2.95
CA CYS A 76 6.73 -4.74 -3.06
C CYS A 76 7.98 -3.86 -3.01
N VAL A 77 8.78 -4.08 -1.97
CA VAL A 77 9.97 -3.31 -1.67
C VAL A 77 11.20 -4.20 -1.80
N ARG A 78 12.28 -3.68 -2.37
CA ARG A 78 13.54 -4.44 -2.52
C ARG A 78 14.10 -4.73 -1.14
N GLU A 79 14.39 -5.97 -0.79
CA GLU A 79 15.25 -6.24 0.36
C GLU A 79 16.65 -5.75 0.02
N VAL A 80 17.20 -4.87 0.85
CA VAL A 80 18.52 -4.30 0.57
C VAL A 80 19.46 -4.71 1.68
N SER A 81 20.43 -5.52 1.31
CA SER A 81 21.44 -6.04 2.22
C SER A 81 22.50 -4.99 2.51
N CYS A 82 23.00 -4.95 3.75
CA CYS A 82 24.14 -4.08 4.09
C CYS A 82 25.40 -4.41 3.30
N GLU A 83 25.54 -5.62 2.74
CA GLU A 83 26.65 -5.99 1.86
C GLU A 83 26.72 -5.16 0.58
N GLU A 84 25.58 -4.68 0.08
CA GLU A 84 25.50 -3.86 -1.14
C GLU A 84 25.74 -2.36 -0.87
N GLY A 85 25.97 -1.97 0.38
CA GLY A 85 26.11 -0.56 0.79
C GLY A 85 24.88 0.31 0.43
N PRO A 86 23.67 -0.04 0.87
CA PRO A 86 22.43 0.48 0.29
C PRO A 86 21.98 1.83 0.84
N CYS A 87 22.54 2.25 1.98
CA CYS A 87 22.19 3.50 2.63
C CYS A 87 22.84 4.67 1.89
N LEU A 88 22.01 5.50 1.28
CA LEU A 88 22.45 6.69 0.56
C LEU A 88 22.86 7.79 1.54
N ASN A 89 23.46 8.85 0.99
CA ASN A 89 23.81 10.08 1.72
C ASN A 89 24.67 9.83 2.98
N GLY A 90 25.49 8.77 2.93
CA GLY A 90 26.40 8.39 4.01
C GLY A 90 25.70 7.86 5.26
N GLY A 91 24.49 7.29 5.12
CA GLY A 91 23.84 6.53 6.19
C GLY A 91 24.61 5.27 6.57
N THR A 92 24.46 4.83 7.81
CA THR A 92 25.09 3.60 8.32
C THR A 92 24.12 2.44 8.21
N CYS A 93 24.50 1.39 7.50
CA CYS A 93 23.71 0.16 7.42
C CYS A 93 24.07 -0.78 8.57
N VAL A 94 23.06 -1.38 9.20
CA VAL A 94 23.24 -2.40 10.24
C VAL A 94 22.24 -3.53 10.02
N THR A 95 22.74 -4.77 9.99
CA THR A 95 21.94 -5.99 10.06
C THR A 95 21.56 -6.25 11.51
N ARG A 96 20.27 -6.40 11.79
CA ARG A 96 19.72 -6.69 13.13
C ARG A 96 19.70 -8.19 13.40
N ASP A 97 19.45 -8.56 14.65
CA ASP A 97 19.39 -9.96 15.10
C ASP A 97 18.31 -10.79 14.39
N ASP A 98 17.26 -10.16 13.87
CA ASP A 98 16.19 -10.77 13.08
C ASP A 98 16.53 -10.87 11.58
N LEU A 99 17.81 -10.67 11.23
CA LEU A 99 18.34 -10.65 9.87
C LEU A 99 17.76 -9.55 8.97
N THR A 100 17.14 -8.52 9.57
CA THR A 100 16.69 -7.34 8.81
C THR A 100 17.78 -6.28 8.74
N ASP A 101 17.94 -5.69 7.56
CA ASP A 101 18.88 -4.60 7.33
C ASP A 101 18.20 -3.24 7.46
N VAL A 102 18.80 -2.35 8.27
CA VAL A 102 18.27 -1.03 8.57
C VAL A 102 19.33 0.05 8.33
N CYS A 103 18.91 1.14 7.68
CA CYS A 103 19.72 2.34 7.50
C CYS A 103 19.49 3.36 8.63
N TYR A 104 20.56 3.72 9.33
CA TYR A 104 20.61 4.87 10.22
C TYR A 104 21.04 6.10 9.43
N CYS A 105 20.10 7.02 9.20
CA CYS A 105 20.35 8.21 8.40
C CYS A 105 21.09 9.30 9.17
N LYS A 106 22.01 9.98 8.48
CA LYS A 106 22.61 11.21 8.99
C LYS A 106 21.56 12.30 9.12
N ILE A 107 21.83 13.28 9.99
CA ILE A 107 20.98 14.45 10.21
C ILE A 107 20.66 15.09 8.84
N GLY A 108 19.37 15.34 8.61
CA GLY A 108 18.90 15.95 7.37
C GLY A 108 18.54 14.97 6.25
N PHE A 109 18.57 13.67 6.50
CA PHE A 109 18.09 12.64 5.57
C PHE A 109 17.07 11.71 6.24
N THR A 110 16.14 11.21 5.44
CA THR A 110 15.04 10.31 5.84
C THR A 110 14.74 9.32 4.71
N GLY A 111 13.83 8.38 4.97
CA GLY A 111 13.53 7.29 4.06
C GLY A 111 14.28 6.01 4.46
N ARG A 112 13.86 4.88 3.88
CA ARG A 112 14.40 3.56 4.23
C ARG A 112 15.87 3.41 3.84
N LEU A 113 16.28 4.11 2.79
CA LEU A 113 17.64 4.11 2.26
C LEU A 113 18.30 5.48 2.43
N CYS A 114 17.77 6.35 3.31
CA CYS A 114 18.22 7.73 3.49
C CYS A 114 18.20 8.56 2.21
N GLU A 115 17.29 8.24 1.28
CA GLU A 115 17.19 8.82 -0.05
C GLU A 115 16.56 10.23 -0.06
N THR A 116 15.82 10.59 0.98
CA THR A 116 15.04 11.83 1.04
C THR A 116 15.74 12.86 1.91
N GLY A 117 16.15 14.00 1.34
CA GLY A 117 16.75 15.10 2.07
C GLY A 117 15.72 15.90 2.89
N ALA A 118 15.66 15.70 4.20
CA ALA A 118 14.81 16.44 5.14
C ALA A 118 15.28 17.89 5.43
N LEU A 119 16.47 18.28 4.95
CA LEU A 119 16.95 19.68 5.05
C LEU A 119 16.22 20.65 4.10
N GLN A 120 15.56 20.17 3.04
CA GLN A 120 14.67 21.01 2.23
C GLN A 120 13.36 21.34 2.95
N ASP A 121 12.96 20.52 3.94
CA ASP A 121 11.76 20.75 4.74
C ASP A 121 12.00 21.62 5.98
N PHE A 122 13.22 21.61 6.55
CA PHE A 122 13.54 22.52 7.66
C PHE A 122 13.54 23.99 7.22
N LEU A 123 14.08 24.30 6.04
CA LEU A 123 14.03 25.65 5.48
C LEU A 123 12.61 26.06 5.06
N SER A 124 11.75 25.11 4.65
CA SER A 124 10.36 25.39 4.30
C SER A 124 9.46 25.60 5.55
N MET A 125 9.76 24.94 6.67
CA MET A 125 9.10 25.17 7.97
C MET A 125 9.55 26.48 8.64
N VAL A 126 10.84 26.82 8.59
CA VAL A 126 11.35 28.08 9.16
C VAL A 126 10.93 29.29 8.32
N ARG A 127 10.94 29.21 6.98
CA ARG A 127 10.46 30.30 6.11
C ARG A 127 8.95 30.55 6.18
N LYS A 128 8.14 29.57 6.56
CA LYS A 128 6.68 29.75 6.73
C LYS A 128 6.29 30.48 8.02
N ARG A 129 7.21 30.71 8.97
CA ARG A 129 6.92 31.39 10.24
C ARG A 129 7.52 32.79 10.42
N CYS A 130 8.33 33.29 9.48
CA CYS A 130 8.69 34.70 9.44
C CYS A 130 8.22 35.32 8.13
N ARG A 131 6.95 35.75 8.09
CA ARG A 131 6.61 36.93 7.29
C ARG A 131 7.16 38.14 8.05
N LEU A 132 8.25 38.71 7.54
CA LEU A 132 8.52 40.14 7.73
C LEU A 132 7.59 40.92 6.80
#